data_AF-A0A2V7LG40-F1
#
_entry.id   AF-A0A2V7LG40-F1
#
_cell.length_a   1.000
_cell.length_b   1.000
_cell.length_c   1.000
_cell.angle_alpha   90.00
_cell.angle_beta   90.00
_cell.angle_gamma   90.00
#
_symmetry.space_group_name_H-M   'P 1'
#
loop_
_entity.id
_entity.type
_entity.pdbx_description
1 polymer ?
#
loop_
_entity_poly.entity_id
_entity_poly.type
_entity_poly.pdbx_seq_one_letter_code
_entity_poly.pdbx_strand_id
1 'polypeptide(L)'
;MMHDSASPPELPPGLLEEYLQGMREQLGLLADLADRLAARGNDREALDALRRETHKIHGSAGSYGFWGVSRLAAGMEATVKDWAARPDDVDADRGALTHWFVGRLAEGLNLEVPDTRSGNHPATAPPPATPPRGEGALVPDVVVVEDDPALAELLEYGLRSRGYHFASFRNGREALDHLLALDTGSRHPLLLLDVDLPALDGYSIFAALQRERPGTYRVVFTTVHGDESEQLRGLEAGALDYLVKPISLRVALEKIRRWVGGGK
;
A
#
# COMPACT_ATOMS: atom_id res chain seq x y z
N MET A 1 -17.58 -2.67 12.59
CA MET A 1 -17.46 -3.30 13.93
C MET A 1 -16.36 -4.35 13.84
N MET A 2 -15.12 -4.00 14.19
CA MET A 2 -14.00 -4.85 14.63
C MET A 2 -12.75 -3.96 14.65
N HIS A 3 -12.44 -3.40 15.83
CA HIS A 3 -11.19 -2.68 16.07
C HIS A 3 -10.04 -3.68 16.18
N ASP A 4 -8.95 -3.45 15.44
CA ASP A 4 -7.71 -4.22 15.49
C ASP A 4 -6.87 -3.85 16.73
N SER A 5 -7.48 -4.07 17.90
CA SER A 5 -6.81 -4.12 19.20
C SER A 5 -6.93 -5.55 19.75
N ALA A 6 -6.74 -6.55 18.89
CA ALA A 6 -6.68 -7.94 19.32
C ALA A 6 -5.41 -8.11 20.17
N SER A 7 -5.58 -8.57 21.41
CA SER A 7 -4.46 -9.08 22.21
C SER A 7 -3.67 -10.08 21.36
N PRO A 8 -2.33 -10.09 21.44
CA PRO A 8 -1.53 -11.05 20.70
C PRO A 8 -2.04 -12.47 20.97
N PRO A 9 -2.11 -13.34 19.95
CA PRO A 9 -2.64 -14.68 20.13
C PRO A 9 -1.84 -15.41 21.21
N GLU A 10 -2.53 -16.15 22.08
CA GLU A 10 -1.87 -17.05 23.02
C GLU A 10 -1.26 -18.21 22.23
N LEU A 11 0.06 -18.16 22.01
CA LEU A 11 0.80 -19.18 21.28
C LEU A 11 1.38 -20.22 22.24
N PRO A 12 1.39 -21.51 21.86
CA PRO A 12 2.15 -22.53 22.57
C PRO A 12 3.64 -22.14 22.70
N PRO A 13 4.33 -22.52 23.79
CA PRO A 13 5.76 -22.27 23.95
C PRO A 13 6.58 -22.80 22.76
N GLY A 14 7.53 -22.01 22.27
CA GLY A 14 8.43 -22.37 21.16
C GLY A 14 7.83 -22.25 19.75
N LEU A 15 6.50 -22.20 19.60
CA LEU A 15 5.86 -22.16 18.28
C LEU A 15 6.20 -20.89 17.49
N LEU A 16 6.29 -19.75 18.17
CA LEU A 16 6.70 -18.48 17.56
C LEU A 16 8.16 -18.54 17.07
N GLU A 17 9.04 -19.17 17.84
CA GLU A 17 10.46 -19.31 17.48
C GLU A 17 10.64 -20.21 16.25
N GLU A 18 9.91 -21.32 16.19
CA GLU A 18 9.86 -22.20 15.01
C GLU A 18 9.35 -21.48 13.77
N TYR A 19 8.28 -20.70 13.92
CA TYR A 19 7.75 -19.87 12.83
C TYR A 19 8.78 -18.87 12.32
N LEU A 20 9.41 -18.10 13.23
CA LEU A 20 10.42 -17.11 12.87
C LEU A 20 11.66 -17.76 12.24
N GLN A 21 12.04 -18.96 12.66
CA GLN A 21 13.12 -19.71 12.03
C GLN A 21 12.78 -20.09 10.58
N GLY A 22 11.56 -20.60 10.33
CA GLY A 22 11.09 -20.88 8.97
C GLY A 22 11.01 -19.61 8.11
N MET A 23 10.60 -18.48 8.69
CA MET A 23 10.56 -17.19 8.00
C MET A 23 11.93 -16.71 7.53
N ARG A 24 13.02 -16.99 8.27
CA ARG A 24 14.38 -16.65 7.81
C ARG A 24 14.75 -17.35 6.51
N GLU A 25 14.43 -18.64 6.41
CA GLU A 25 14.66 -19.42 5.18
C GLU A 25 13.79 -18.88 4.03
N GLN A 26 12.54 -18.56 4.34
CA GLN A 26 11.62 -18.00 3.35
C GLN A 26 12.04 -16.62 2.85
N LEU A 27 12.59 -15.76 3.72
CA LEU A 27 13.16 -14.46 3.33
C LEU A 27 14.35 -14.64 2.37
N GLY A 28 15.22 -15.62 2.62
CA GLY A 28 16.32 -15.95 1.70
C GLY A 28 15.82 -16.38 0.31
N LEU A 29 14.81 -17.26 0.27
CA LEU A 29 14.19 -17.68 -0.99
C LEU A 29 13.56 -16.50 -1.74
N LEU A 30 12.85 -15.61 -1.03
CA LEU A 30 12.24 -14.43 -1.65
C LEU A 30 13.29 -13.44 -2.18
N ALA A 31 14.40 -13.29 -1.47
CA ALA A 31 15.55 -12.51 -1.92
C ALA A 31 16.14 -13.05 -3.23
N ASP A 32 16.36 -14.36 -3.35
CA ASP A 32 16.83 -15.00 -4.58
C ASP A 32 15.83 -14.81 -5.74
N LEU A 33 14.53 -14.87 -5.45
CA LEU A 33 13.48 -14.60 -6.44
C LEU A 33 13.50 -13.14 -6.89
N ALA A 34 13.78 -12.20 -5.99
CA ALA A 34 13.93 -10.78 -6.32
C ALA A 34 15.11 -10.56 -7.28
N ASP A 35 16.26 -11.17 -7.01
CA ASP A 35 17.45 -11.12 -7.87
C ASP A 35 17.15 -11.70 -9.27
N ARG A 36 16.45 -12.84 -9.33
CA ARG A 36 16.01 -13.44 -10.59
C ARG A 36 15.09 -12.53 -11.38
N LEU A 37 14.11 -11.88 -10.72
CA LEU A 37 13.18 -10.97 -11.37
C LEU A 37 13.83 -9.64 -11.75
N ALA A 38 14.87 -9.19 -11.05
CA ALA A 38 15.69 -8.05 -11.44
C ALA A 38 16.49 -8.36 -12.71
N ALA A 39 17.07 -9.57 -12.81
CA ALA A 39 17.81 -10.00 -13.99
C ALA A 39 16.90 -10.31 -15.19
N ARG A 40 15.71 -10.88 -14.94
CA ARG A 40 14.74 -11.29 -15.96
C ARG A 40 13.32 -11.13 -15.43
N GLY A 41 12.74 -9.95 -15.64
CA GLY A 41 11.39 -9.62 -15.15
C GLY A 41 10.29 -10.59 -15.58
N ASN A 42 10.39 -11.20 -16.76
CA ASN A 42 9.40 -12.16 -17.29
C ASN A 42 9.67 -13.63 -16.91
N ASP A 43 10.53 -13.90 -15.93
CA ASP A 43 10.78 -15.25 -15.41
C ASP A 43 9.50 -15.84 -14.77
N ARG A 44 8.78 -16.64 -15.56
CA ARG A 44 7.49 -17.24 -15.16
C ARG A 44 7.62 -18.16 -13.97
N GLU A 45 8.72 -18.90 -13.87
CA GLU A 45 8.96 -19.79 -12.74
C GLU A 45 9.17 -18.99 -11.45
N ALA A 46 9.94 -17.91 -11.53
CA ALA A 46 10.14 -17.01 -10.40
C ALA A 46 8.83 -16.32 -9.97
N LEU A 47 7.99 -15.88 -10.93
CA LEU A 47 6.67 -15.31 -10.64
C LEU A 47 5.75 -16.32 -9.94
N ASP A 48 5.71 -17.56 -10.43
CA ASP A 48 4.90 -18.62 -9.84
C ASP A 48 5.40 -19.02 -8.45
N ALA A 49 6.72 -19.06 -8.24
CA ALA A 49 7.31 -19.30 -6.92
C ALA A 49 6.97 -18.15 -5.96
N LEU A 50 7.19 -16.90 -6.37
CA LEU A 50 6.90 -15.71 -5.58
C LEU A 50 5.44 -15.67 -5.14
N ARG A 51 4.50 -15.97 -6.06
CA ARG A 51 3.06 -16.05 -5.74
C ARG A 51 2.76 -17.08 -4.65
N ARG A 52 3.35 -18.27 -4.74
CA ARG A 52 3.15 -19.33 -3.73
C ARG A 52 3.71 -18.92 -2.37
N GLU A 53 4.87 -18.30 -2.35
CA GLU A 53 5.50 -17.88 -1.09
C GLU A 53 4.75 -16.71 -0.45
N THR A 54 4.31 -15.70 -1.22
CA THR A 54 3.46 -14.62 -0.71
C THR A 54 2.13 -15.14 -0.15
N HIS A 55 1.52 -16.12 -0.82
CA HIS A 55 0.28 -16.76 -0.35
C HIS A 55 0.46 -17.47 1.00
N LYS A 56 1.56 -18.21 1.17
CA LYS A 56 1.89 -18.87 2.45
C LYS A 56 2.07 -17.87 3.59
N ILE A 57 2.77 -16.76 3.34
CA ILE A 57 2.99 -15.71 4.35
C ILE A 57 1.67 -15.04 4.70
N HIS A 58 0.88 -14.65 3.70
CA HIS A 58 -0.44 -14.07 3.89
C HIS A 58 -1.33 -14.98 4.77
N GLY A 59 -1.39 -16.27 4.44
CA GLY A 59 -2.22 -17.25 5.14
C GLY A 59 -1.74 -17.68 6.53
N SER A 60 -0.51 -17.30 6.94
CA SER A 60 0.06 -17.74 8.23
C SER A 60 0.38 -16.59 9.18
N ALA A 61 0.95 -15.48 8.72
CA ALA A 61 1.53 -14.44 9.57
C ALA A 61 0.54 -13.85 10.59
N GLY A 62 -0.74 -13.69 10.21
CA GLY A 62 -1.78 -13.19 11.11
C GLY A 62 -2.03 -14.10 12.31
N SER A 63 -1.97 -15.43 12.12
CA SER A 63 -2.14 -16.41 13.21
C SER A 63 -1.05 -16.34 14.28
N TYR A 64 0.10 -15.73 13.95
CA TYR A 64 1.23 -15.49 14.86
C TYR A 64 1.26 -14.06 15.42
N GLY A 65 0.23 -13.25 15.15
CA GLY A 65 0.14 -11.86 15.60
C GLY A 65 0.81 -10.85 14.67
N PHE A 66 1.38 -11.27 13.53
CA PHE A 66 1.99 -10.39 12.55
C PHE A 66 0.97 -9.93 11.49
N TRP A 67 -0.08 -9.25 11.95
CA TRP A 67 -1.19 -8.81 11.08
C TRP A 67 -0.75 -7.86 9.96
N GLY A 68 0.16 -6.93 10.25
CA GLY A 68 0.75 -6.03 9.24
C GLY A 68 1.53 -6.80 8.16
N VAL A 69 2.29 -7.82 8.55
CA VAL A 69 3.02 -8.72 7.63
C VAL A 69 2.04 -9.51 6.76
N SER A 70 0.96 -10.05 7.33
CA SER A 70 -0.08 -10.75 6.57
C SER A 70 -0.75 -9.86 5.53
N ARG A 71 -1.05 -8.60 5.88
CA ARG A 71 -1.66 -7.62 4.95
C ARG A 71 -0.69 -7.19 3.84
N LEU A 72 0.58 -6.94 4.18
CA LEU A 72 1.62 -6.66 3.20
C LEU A 72 1.76 -7.82 2.19
N ALA A 73 1.77 -9.06 2.69
CA ALA A 73 1.84 -10.25 1.85
C ALA A 73 0.60 -10.41 0.95
N ALA A 74 -0.59 -10.04 1.43
CA ALA A 74 -1.82 -10.05 0.63
C ALA A 74 -1.72 -9.06 -0.56
N GLY A 75 -1.22 -7.84 -0.32
CA GLY A 75 -1.01 -6.84 -1.36
C GLY A 75 0.04 -7.27 -2.38
N MET A 76 1.13 -7.89 -1.92
CA MET A 76 2.14 -8.46 -2.81
C MET A 76 1.58 -9.63 -3.61
N GLU A 77 0.81 -10.55 -3.01
CA GLU A 77 0.15 -11.66 -3.71
C GLU A 77 -0.77 -11.15 -4.83
N ALA A 78 -1.59 -10.12 -4.56
CA ALA A 78 -2.44 -9.48 -5.56
C ALA A 78 -1.62 -8.86 -6.71
N THR A 79 -0.47 -8.25 -6.38
CA THR A 79 0.46 -7.66 -7.36
C THR A 79 1.10 -8.74 -8.24
N VAL A 80 1.59 -9.83 -7.65
CA VAL A 80 2.24 -10.93 -8.37
C VAL A 80 1.23 -11.69 -9.24
N LYS A 81 -0.02 -11.83 -8.80
CA LYS A 81 -1.10 -12.39 -9.63
C LYS A 81 -1.31 -11.58 -10.91
N ASP A 82 -1.22 -10.25 -10.83
CA ASP A 82 -1.32 -9.38 -12.00
C ASP A 82 -0.09 -9.48 -12.92
N TRP A 83 1.11 -9.62 -12.36
CA TRP A 83 2.34 -9.90 -13.12
C TRP A 83 2.28 -11.23 -13.85
N ALA A 84 1.82 -12.29 -13.19
CA ALA A 84 1.69 -13.62 -13.79
C ALA A 84 0.70 -13.64 -14.96
N ALA A 85 -0.35 -12.81 -14.91
CA ALA A 85 -1.29 -12.65 -16.03
C ALA A 85 -0.68 -11.90 -17.22
N ARG A 86 0.41 -11.15 -17.02
CA ARG A 86 1.08 -10.34 -18.05
C ARG A 86 2.61 -10.42 -17.90
N PRO A 87 3.22 -11.59 -18.13
CA PRO A 87 4.63 -11.80 -17.84
C PRO A 87 5.55 -10.89 -18.65
N ASP A 88 5.13 -10.44 -19.83
CA ASP A 88 5.95 -9.62 -20.74
C ASP A 88 5.75 -8.10 -20.58
N ASP A 89 5.07 -7.65 -19.51
CA ASP A 89 4.99 -6.22 -19.20
C ASP A 89 6.34 -5.66 -18.74
N VAL A 90 6.91 -4.77 -19.56
CA VAL A 90 8.23 -4.15 -19.37
C VAL A 90 8.23 -2.99 -18.37
N ASP A 91 7.07 -2.41 -18.05
CA ASP A 91 6.96 -1.25 -17.15
C ASP A 91 6.90 -1.65 -15.66
N ALA A 92 6.97 -2.96 -15.37
CA ALA A 92 6.93 -3.49 -14.02
C ALA A 92 8.36 -3.64 -13.47
N ASP A 93 8.72 -2.83 -12.48
CA ASP A 93 9.96 -2.99 -11.71
C ASP A 93 9.82 -4.12 -10.66
N ARG A 94 9.76 -5.36 -11.17
CA ARG A 94 9.44 -6.55 -10.38
C ARG A 94 10.54 -6.89 -9.39
N GLY A 95 11.79 -6.77 -9.81
CA GLY A 95 12.95 -7.02 -8.96
C GLY A 95 12.99 -6.05 -7.78
N ALA A 96 12.96 -4.73 -8.04
CA ALA A 96 13.05 -3.75 -6.97
C ALA A 96 11.84 -3.81 -6.01
N LEU A 97 10.61 -3.99 -6.53
CA LEU A 97 9.45 -4.14 -5.66
C LEU A 97 9.53 -5.41 -4.80
N THR A 98 10.05 -6.51 -5.36
CA THR A 98 10.24 -7.75 -4.58
C THR A 98 11.32 -7.57 -3.51
N HIS A 99 12.43 -6.90 -3.81
CA HIS A 99 13.44 -6.57 -2.79
C HIS A 99 12.88 -5.67 -1.68
N TRP A 100 12.16 -4.62 -2.05
CA TRP A 100 11.48 -3.75 -1.07
C TRP A 100 10.54 -4.56 -0.17
N PHE A 101 9.75 -5.47 -0.77
CA PHE A 101 8.85 -6.35 -0.03
C PHE A 101 9.61 -7.25 0.96
N VAL A 102 10.72 -7.86 0.55
CA VAL A 102 11.57 -8.69 1.43
C VAL A 102 12.09 -7.89 2.62
N GLY A 103 12.61 -6.68 2.36
CA GLY A 103 13.09 -5.80 3.43
C GLY A 103 12.00 -5.46 4.45
N ARG A 104 10.78 -5.17 3.98
CA ARG A 104 9.64 -4.85 4.85
C ARG A 104 9.09 -6.05 5.60
N LEU A 105 9.11 -7.24 5.01
CA LEU A 105 8.80 -8.48 5.75
C LEU A 105 9.80 -8.70 6.89
N ALA A 106 11.10 -8.55 6.61
CA ALA A 106 12.14 -8.74 7.61
C ALA A 106 12.01 -7.74 8.76
N GLU A 107 11.79 -6.46 8.44
CA GLU A 107 11.52 -5.42 9.44
C GLU A 107 10.28 -5.75 10.29
N GLY A 108 9.15 -6.09 9.66
CA GLY A 108 7.91 -6.43 10.35
C GLY A 108 7.98 -7.69 11.22
N LEU A 109 8.95 -8.58 10.94
CA LEU A 109 9.22 -9.79 11.71
C LEU A 109 10.38 -9.63 12.70
N ASN A 110 11.05 -8.46 12.71
CA ASN A 110 12.28 -8.20 13.45
C ASN A 110 13.38 -9.26 13.15
N LEU A 111 13.57 -9.53 11.86
CA LEU A 111 14.57 -10.45 11.33
C LEU A 111 15.60 -9.69 10.48
N GLU A 112 16.82 -10.21 10.41
CA GLU A 112 17.81 -9.74 9.44
C GLU A 112 17.49 -10.30 8.06
N VAL A 113 17.64 -9.47 7.02
CA VAL A 113 17.61 -9.94 5.63
C VAL A 113 18.94 -10.64 5.36
N PRO A 114 18.97 -11.88 4.83
CA PRO A 114 20.21 -12.51 4.41
C PRO A 114 20.96 -11.63 3.40
N ASP A 115 22.28 -11.51 3.53
CA ASP A 115 23.13 -10.71 2.63
C ASP A 115 22.91 -11.10 1.15
N THR A 116 22.03 -10.36 0.47
CA THR A 116 21.96 -10.36 -0.99
C THR A 116 23.13 -9.53 -1.49
N ARG A 117 23.95 -10.11 -2.35
CA ARG A 117 25.13 -9.44 -2.91
C ARG A 117 24.70 -8.18 -3.66
N SER A 118 24.87 -7.02 -3.01
CA SER A 118 25.06 -5.69 -3.58
C SER A 118 24.39 -5.43 -4.94
N GLY A 119 23.18 -4.90 -4.90
CA GLY A 119 22.49 -4.39 -6.09
C GLY A 119 21.40 -3.39 -5.72
N ASN A 120 21.79 -2.23 -5.21
CA ASN A 120 20.92 -1.05 -5.06
C ASN A 120 19.69 -1.29 -4.15
N HIS A 121 19.91 -1.37 -2.83
CA HIS A 121 18.90 -0.86 -1.89
C HIS A 121 18.61 0.58 -2.35
N PRO A 122 17.41 0.96 -2.82
CA PRO A 122 17.08 2.37 -2.83
C PRO A 122 17.26 2.81 -1.39
N ALA A 123 18.18 3.77 -1.19
CA ALA A 123 18.56 4.32 0.10
C ALA A 123 17.30 4.43 0.96
N THR A 124 17.39 3.86 2.18
CA THR A 124 16.50 4.12 3.33
C THR A 124 15.43 5.14 2.97
N ALA A 125 14.18 4.68 2.86
CA ALA A 125 13.05 5.58 2.67
C ALA A 125 13.27 6.79 3.59
N PRO A 126 13.31 8.02 3.07
CA PRO A 126 13.35 9.17 3.95
C PRO A 126 12.17 9.02 4.92
N PRO A 127 12.31 9.45 6.19
CA PRO A 127 11.21 9.40 7.14
C PRO A 127 9.93 9.94 6.48
N PRO A 128 8.73 9.45 6.87
CA PRO A 128 7.47 9.89 6.27
C PRO A 128 7.53 11.41 6.15
N ALA A 129 7.48 11.91 4.92
CA ALA A 129 7.74 13.31 4.66
C ALA A 129 6.70 14.09 5.44
N THR A 130 7.12 14.67 6.56
CA THR A 130 6.37 15.72 7.22
C THR A 130 6.09 16.74 6.11
N PRO A 131 4.82 17.12 5.86
CA PRO A 131 4.54 18.07 4.80
C PRO A 131 5.41 19.30 5.03
N PRO A 132 6.05 19.87 3.99
CA PRO A 132 6.87 21.06 4.15
C PRO A 132 6.00 22.15 4.78
N ARG A 133 6.24 22.42 6.07
CA ARG A 133 5.72 23.61 6.74
C ARG A 133 6.52 24.79 6.25
N GLY A 134 6.01 25.50 5.25
CA GLY A 134 6.58 26.77 4.81
C GLY A 134 6.42 27.04 3.31
N GLU A 135 6.05 28.28 3.02
CA GLU A 135 5.79 28.92 1.73
C GLU A 135 6.58 28.32 0.55
N GLY A 136 5.84 27.76 -0.41
CA GLY A 136 6.37 27.10 -1.61
C GLY A 136 6.03 25.62 -1.74
N ALA A 137 5.29 25.04 -0.78
CA ALA A 137 4.81 23.66 -0.87
C ALA A 137 3.95 23.47 -2.13
N LEU A 138 4.48 22.74 -3.11
CA LEU A 138 3.73 22.33 -4.30
C LEU A 138 2.48 21.54 -3.85
N VAL A 139 1.31 21.93 -4.35
CA VAL A 139 0.07 21.20 -4.14
C VAL A 139 0.29 19.74 -4.56
N PRO A 140 0.03 18.75 -3.68
CA PRO A 140 0.25 17.35 -4.00
C PRO A 140 -0.64 16.91 -5.17
N ASP A 141 -0.11 16.04 -6.02
CA ASP A 141 -0.87 15.36 -7.06
C ASP A 141 -1.82 14.32 -6.43
N VAL A 142 -1.35 13.67 -5.35
CA VAL A 142 -2.08 12.61 -4.63
C VAL A 142 -1.98 12.83 -3.11
N VAL A 143 -3.08 12.68 -2.38
CA VAL A 143 -3.12 12.58 -0.93
C VAL A 143 -3.57 11.18 -0.57
N VAL A 144 -2.85 10.51 0.32
CA VAL A 144 -3.17 9.16 0.82
C VAL A 144 -3.59 9.26 2.28
N VAL A 145 -4.74 8.69 2.63
CA VAL A 145 -5.22 8.59 4.02
C VAL A 145 -5.50 7.12 4.31
N GLU A 146 -4.58 6.47 5.00
CA GLU A 146 -4.57 5.01 5.21
C GLU A 146 -3.83 4.69 6.53
N ASP A 147 -4.54 4.11 7.48
CA ASP A 147 -4.00 3.79 8.82
C ASP A 147 -3.17 2.50 8.82
N ASP A 148 -3.35 1.62 7.83
CA ASP A 148 -2.50 0.44 7.64
C ASP A 148 -1.07 0.87 7.22
N PRO A 149 -0.05 0.71 8.09
CA PRO A 149 1.32 1.13 7.81
C PRO A 149 1.85 0.48 6.54
N ALA A 150 1.63 -0.82 6.36
CA ALA A 150 2.13 -1.60 5.25
C ALA A 150 1.49 -1.18 3.92
N LEU A 151 0.18 -0.99 3.89
CA LEU A 151 -0.51 -0.58 2.66
C LEU A 151 -0.13 0.83 2.24
N ALA A 152 -0.09 1.81 3.14
CA ALA A 152 0.33 3.13 2.69
C ALA A 152 1.83 3.20 2.36
N GLU A 153 2.71 2.42 3.00
CA GLU A 153 4.11 2.33 2.54
C GLU A 153 4.21 1.75 1.12
N LEU A 154 3.40 0.74 0.79
CA LEU A 154 3.30 0.17 -0.56
C LEU A 154 2.83 1.23 -1.58
N LEU A 155 1.78 2.00 -1.24
CA LEU A 155 1.27 3.08 -2.08
C LEU A 155 2.30 4.20 -2.25
N GLU A 156 2.94 4.63 -1.16
CA GLU A 156 3.99 5.66 -1.15
C GLU A 156 5.20 5.24 -2.00
N TYR A 157 5.63 3.97 -1.89
CA TYR A 157 6.66 3.41 -2.76
C TYR A 157 6.28 3.55 -4.23
N GLY A 158 5.07 3.11 -4.59
CA GLY A 158 4.57 3.20 -5.95
C GLY A 158 4.46 4.63 -6.46
N LEU A 159 3.90 5.54 -5.66
CA LEU A 159 3.75 6.95 -6.01
C LEU A 159 5.11 7.62 -6.25
N ARG A 160 6.08 7.35 -5.35
CA ARG A 160 7.46 7.86 -5.48
C ARG A 160 8.15 7.31 -6.72
N SER A 161 8.00 6.02 -7.01
CA SER A 161 8.59 5.38 -8.21
C SER A 161 8.08 5.98 -9.52
N ARG A 162 6.86 6.54 -9.51
CA ARG A 162 6.23 7.19 -10.66
C ARG A 162 6.40 8.73 -10.65
N GLY A 163 7.13 9.27 -9.68
CA GLY A 163 7.46 10.71 -9.61
C GLY A 163 6.29 11.61 -9.19
N TYR A 164 5.25 11.07 -8.55
CA TYR A 164 4.16 11.90 -8.01
C TYR A 164 4.63 12.72 -6.80
N HIS A 165 4.17 13.96 -6.69
CA HIS A 165 4.19 14.67 -5.41
C HIS A 165 2.99 14.21 -4.59
N PHE A 166 3.22 13.74 -3.37
CA PHE A 166 2.13 13.26 -2.52
C PHE A 166 2.27 13.67 -1.06
N ALA A 167 1.14 13.67 -0.35
CA ALA A 167 1.06 13.74 1.10
C ALA A 167 0.41 12.45 1.63
N SER A 168 0.83 11.97 2.80
CA SER A 168 0.33 10.74 3.41
C SER A 168 -0.06 10.99 4.86
N PHE A 169 -1.22 10.50 5.27
CA PHE A 169 -1.76 10.64 6.62
C PHE A 169 -2.19 9.27 7.14
N ARG A 170 -1.85 8.99 8.40
CA ARG A 170 -2.22 7.75 9.10
C ARG A 170 -3.44 7.91 10.02
N ASN A 171 -3.91 9.16 10.17
CA ASN A 171 -4.99 9.51 11.07
C ASN A 171 -6.02 10.36 10.33
N GLY A 172 -7.28 9.95 10.39
CA GLY A 172 -8.37 10.63 9.68
C GLY A 172 -8.61 12.07 10.15
N ARG A 173 -8.42 12.38 11.43
CA ARG A 173 -8.58 13.74 11.96
C ARG A 173 -7.50 14.67 11.43
N GLU A 174 -6.24 14.26 11.54
CA GLU A 174 -5.10 15.02 11.02
C GLU A 174 -5.24 15.25 9.51
N ALA A 175 -5.65 14.21 8.77
CA ALA A 175 -5.93 14.31 7.35
C ALA A 175 -7.00 15.35 7.04
N LEU A 176 -8.15 15.30 7.73
CA LEU A 176 -9.24 16.25 7.50
C LEU A 176 -8.81 17.69 7.79
N ASP A 177 -8.14 17.93 8.92
CA ASP A 177 -7.68 19.26 9.31
C ASP A 177 -6.72 19.84 8.24
N HIS A 178 -5.81 19.01 7.73
CA HIS A 178 -4.92 19.41 6.64
C HIS A 178 -5.65 19.66 5.32
N LEU A 179 -6.58 18.77 4.92
CA LEU A 179 -7.33 18.88 3.68
C LEU A 179 -8.24 20.12 3.65
N LEU A 180 -8.77 20.54 4.78
CA LEU A 180 -9.56 21.78 4.89
C LEU A 180 -8.68 23.03 4.80
N ALA A 181 -7.44 22.97 5.32
CA ALA A 181 -6.51 24.09 5.34
C ALA A 181 -5.68 24.23 4.06
N LEU A 182 -5.54 23.17 3.25
CA LEU A 182 -4.70 23.17 2.05
C LEU A 182 -5.25 24.10 0.96
N ASP A 183 -4.46 25.11 0.58
CA ASP A 183 -4.70 25.93 -0.60
C ASP A 183 -4.28 25.16 -1.86
N THR A 184 -5.26 24.77 -2.66
CA THR A 184 -5.08 24.01 -3.89
C THR A 184 -5.04 24.90 -5.14
N GLY A 185 -5.34 26.20 -5.02
CA GLY A 185 -5.58 27.07 -6.17
C GLY A 185 -6.61 26.47 -7.14
N SER A 186 -6.22 26.30 -8.40
CA SER A 186 -7.03 25.66 -9.45
C SER A 186 -6.76 24.15 -9.63
N ARG A 187 -5.93 23.55 -8.77
CA ARG A 187 -5.62 22.12 -8.82
C ARG A 187 -6.66 21.32 -8.06
N HIS A 188 -6.85 20.08 -8.50
CA HIS A 188 -7.77 19.11 -7.89
C HIS A 188 -7.00 17.82 -7.56
N PRO A 189 -6.35 17.75 -6.39
CA PRO A 189 -5.59 16.58 -5.96
C PRO A 189 -6.46 15.33 -5.93
N LEU A 190 -5.88 14.19 -6.30
CA LEU A 190 -6.49 12.89 -6.05
C LEU A 190 -6.38 12.57 -4.55
N LEU A 191 -7.48 12.21 -3.90
CA LEU A 191 -7.50 11.74 -2.52
C LEU A 191 -7.82 10.25 -2.51
N LEU A 192 -6.83 9.42 -2.16
CA LEU A 192 -7.03 8.01 -1.82
C LEU A 192 -7.41 7.94 -0.35
N LEU A 193 -8.67 7.58 -0.06
CA LEU A 193 -9.25 7.66 1.28
C LEU A 193 -9.72 6.30 1.75
N ASP A 194 -9.10 5.77 2.80
CA ASP A 194 -9.62 4.58 3.43
C ASP A 194 -10.98 4.83 4.08
N VAL A 195 -11.90 3.92 3.83
CA VAL A 195 -13.23 3.93 4.44
C VAL A 195 -13.12 3.64 5.93
N ASP A 196 -12.31 2.65 6.30
CA ASP A 196 -12.31 2.05 7.63
C ASP A 196 -11.28 2.67 8.59
N LEU A 197 -11.13 4.00 8.52
CA LEU A 197 -10.20 4.74 9.40
C LEU A 197 -10.65 4.72 10.88
N PRO A 198 -9.71 4.59 11.83
CA PRO A 198 -10.02 4.67 13.25
C PRO A 198 -10.55 6.05 13.66
N ALA A 199 -11.56 6.07 14.52
CA ALA A 199 -12.18 7.24 15.15
C ALA A 199 -12.92 8.22 14.22
N LEU A 200 -12.49 8.39 12.97
CA LEU A 200 -13.17 9.19 11.95
C LEU A 200 -13.09 8.47 10.61
N ASP A 201 -14.22 7.86 10.20
CA ASP A 201 -14.30 7.07 8.98
C ASP A 201 -14.17 7.93 7.70
N GLY A 202 -13.80 7.28 6.59
CA GLY A 202 -13.58 7.94 5.31
C GLY A 202 -14.83 8.61 4.74
N TYR A 203 -16.02 8.04 4.96
CA TYR A 203 -17.27 8.66 4.48
C TYR A 203 -17.56 9.97 5.21
N SER A 204 -17.29 10.04 6.51
CA SER A 204 -17.41 11.24 7.33
C SER A 204 -16.43 12.33 6.86
N ILE A 205 -15.18 11.97 6.54
CA ILE A 205 -14.20 12.89 5.94
C ILE A 205 -14.70 13.40 4.59
N PHE A 206 -15.15 12.50 3.72
CA PHE A 206 -15.69 12.85 2.40
C PHE A 206 -16.87 13.82 2.49
N ALA A 207 -17.85 13.55 3.37
CA ALA A 207 -19.00 14.42 3.58
C ALA A 207 -18.59 15.82 4.07
N ALA A 208 -17.59 15.92 4.95
CA ALA A 208 -17.05 17.21 5.39
C ALA A 208 -16.40 17.98 4.23
N LEU A 209 -15.62 17.31 3.37
CA LEU A 209 -15.01 17.91 2.19
C LEU A 209 -16.04 18.37 1.16
N GLN A 210 -17.11 17.58 0.94
CA GLN A 210 -18.20 17.99 0.04
C GLN A 210 -18.95 19.21 0.55
N ARG A 211 -19.05 19.39 1.88
CA ARG A 211 -19.70 20.56 2.49
C ARG A 211 -18.80 21.80 2.49
N GLU A 212 -17.52 21.65 2.84
CA GLU A 212 -16.63 22.79 3.09
C GLU A 212 -15.72 23.15 1.90
N ARG A 213 -15.37 22.16 1.07
CA ARG A 213 -14.44 22.27 -0.05
C ARG A 213 -15.00 21.56 -1.30
N PRO A 214 -16.27 21.78 -1.71
CA PRO A 214 -16.91 21.02 -2.78
C PRO A 214 -16.09 21.04 -4.07
N GLY A 215 -15.88 19.86 -4.67
CA GLY A 215 -15.14 19.71 -5.93
C GLY A 215 -13.64 19.96 -5.84
N THR A 216 -13.08 20.26 -4.65
CA THR A 216 -11.65 20.50 -4.48
C THR A 216 -10.84 19.22 -4.70
N TYR A 217 -11.33 18.09 -4.20
CA TYR A 217 -10.63 16.81 -4.22
C TYR A 217 -11.35 15.80 -5.13
N ARG A 218 -10.57 15.04 -5.90
CA ARG A 218 -11.04 13.85 -6.60
C ARG A 218 -10.92 12.67 -5.65
N VAL A 219 -12.02 12.22 -5.06
CA VAL A 219 -11.94 11.22 -3.98
C VAL A 219 -12.13 9.81 -4.53
N VAL A 220 -11.18 8.94 -4.26
CA VAL A 220 -11.26 7.50 -4.52
C VAL A 220 -11.17 6.78 -3.19
N PHE A 221 -12.15 5.94 -2.89
CA PHE A 221 -12.14 5.18 -1.65
C PHE A 221 -11.26 3.93 -1.76
N THR A 222 -10.50 3.62 -0.71
CA THR A 222 -9.95 2.27 -0.48
C THR A 222 -10.84 1.56 0.54
N THR A 223 -11.17 0.28 0.30
CA THR A 223 -12.12 -0.43 1.17
C THR A 223 -11.90 -1.94 1.15
N VAL A 224 -12.15 -2.61 2.27
CA VAL A 224 -12.24 -4.09 2.31
C VAL A 224 -13.61 -4.59 1.84
N HIS A 225 -14.60 -3.69 1.73
CA HIS A 225 -15.96 -4.01 1.37
C HIS A 225 -16.17 -3.93 -0.14
N GLY A 226 -16.33 -5.10 -0.75
CA GLY A 226 -16.58 -5.25 -2.19
C GLY A 226 -18.05 -5.21 -2.59
N ASP A 227 -18.98 -4.94 -1.67
CA ASP A 227 -20.41 -4.97 -2.00
C ASP A 227 -20.78 -3.80 -2.91
N GLU A 228 -21.47 -4.13 -3.99
CA GLU A 228 -21.91 -3.22 -5.04
C GLU A 228 -22.80 -2.11 -4.46
N SER A 229 -23.58 -2.42 -3.43
CA SER A 229 -24.48 -1.46 -2.78
C SER A 229 -23.74 -0.32 -2.07
N GLU A 230 -22.62 -0.61 -1.40
CA GLU A 230 -21.82 0.41 -0.70
C GLU A 230 -20.99 1.24 -1.68
N GLN A 231 -20.47 0.60 -2.73
CA GLN A 231 -19.74 1.30 -3.79
C GLN A 231 -20.66 2.26 -4.55
N LEU A 232 -21.88 1.83 -4.88
CA LEU A 232 -22.85 2.66 -5.58
C LEU A 232 -23.21 3.92 -4.76
N ARG A 233 -23.39 3.77 -3.45
CA ARG A 233 -23.73 4.91 -2.57
C ARG A 233 -22.69 6.02 -2.57
N GLY A 234 -21.39 5.71 -2.55
CA GLY A 234 -20.38 6.78 -2.59
C GLY A 234 -20.17 7.34 -3.99
N LEU A 235 -20.35 6.55 -5.05
CA LEU A 235 -20.38 7.08 -6.42
C LEU A 235 -21.53 8.08 -6.60
N GLU A 236 -22.73 7.74 -6.13
CA GLU A 236 -23.89 8.65 -6.13
C GLU A 236 -23.65 9.91 -5.29
N ALA A 237 -22.85 9.81 -4.22
CA ALA A 237 -22.45 10.93 -3.38
C ALA A 237 -21.32 11.80 -4.01
N GLY A 238 -20.80 11.41 -5.18
CA GLY A 238 -19.81 12.18 -5.95
C GLY A 238 -18.36 11.71 -5.80
N ALA A 239 -18.11 10.52 -5.26
CA ALA A 239 -16.80 9.90 -5.31
C ALA A 239 -16.44 9.50 -6.76
N LEU A 240 -15.15 9.48 -7.06
CA LEU A 240 -14.63 9.20 -8.41
C LEU A 240 -14.59 7.70 -8.74
N ASP A 241 -14.10 6.87 -7.82
CA ASP A 241 -14.00 5.41 -7.97
C ASP A 241 -13.70 4.75 -6.61
N TYR A 242 -13.54 3.42 -6.63
CA TYR A 242 -13.12 2.58 -5.52
C TYR A 242 -11.90 1.70 -5.88
N LEU A 243 -11.11 1.39 -4.86
CA LEU A 243 -10.07 0.36 -4.86
C LEU A 243 -10.38 -0.65 -3.74
N VAL A 244 -10.75 -1.87 -4.15
CA VAL A 244 -11.02 -2.95 -3.21
C VAL A 244 -9.70 -3.58 -2.73
N LYS A 245 -9.54 -3.69 -1.41
CA LYS A 245 -8.43 -4.37 -0.74
C LYS A 245 -8.61 -5.90 -0.87
N PRO A 246 -7.54 -6.70 -1.08
CA PRO A 246 -6.14 -6.28 -1.20
C PRO A 246 -5.84 -5.59 -2.54
N ILE A 247 -5.13 -4.46 -2.46
CA ILE A 247 -4.84 -3.61 -3.62
C ILE A 247 -3.60 -4.12 -4.35
N SER A 248 -3.74 -4.40 -5.65
CA SER A 248 -2.59 -4.57 -6.54
C SER A 248 -1.94 -3.22 -6.82
N LEU A 249 -0.67 -3.04 -6.44
CA LEU A 249 0.02 -1.75 -6.59
C LEU A 249 0.05 -1.30 -8.05
N ARG A 250 0.32 -2.22 -8.99
CA ARG A 250 0.32 -1.89 -10.43
C ARG A 250 -1.04 -1.38 -10.90
N VAL A 251 -2.12 -2.09 -10.55
CA VAL A 251 -3.48 -1.70 -10.93
C VAL A 251 -3.83 -0.33 -10.33
N ALA A 252 -3.47 -0.11 -9.06
CA ALA A 252 -3.66 1.18 -8.41
C ALA A 252 -2.90 2.30 -9.13
N LEU A 253 -1.61 2.13 -9.44
CA LEU A 253 -0.81 3.14 -10.14
C LEU A 253 -1.32 3.45 -11.54
N GLU A 254 -1.83 2.44 -12.26
CA GLU A 254 -2.45 2.66 -13.58
C GLU A 254 -3.77 3.42 -13.49
N LYS A 255 -4.59 3.15 -12.47
CA LYS A 255 -5.82 3.91 -12.19
C LYS A 255 -5.49 5.34 -11.76
N ILE A 256 -4.54 5.52 -10.83
CA ILE A 256 -4.05 6.82 -10.36
C ILE A 256 -3.58 7.68 -11.53
N ARG A 257 -2.79 7.12 -12.45
CA ARG A 257 -2.35 7.83 -13.67
C ARG A 257 -3.51 8.39 -14.48
N ARG A 258 -4.60 7.63 -14.62
CA ARG A 258 -5.80 8.08 -15.34
C ARG A 258 -6.55 9.17 -14.59
N TRP A 259 -6.69 9.05 -13.27
CA TRP A 259 -7.43 10.02 -12.47
C TRP A 259 -6.69 11.36 -12.30
N VAL A 260 -5.36 11.32 -12.16
CA VAL A 260 -4.53 12.53 -12.09
C VAL A 260 -4.47 13.20 -13.47
N GLY A 261 -4.27 12.42 -14.54
CA GLY A 261 -4.14 12.93 -15.91
C GLY A 261 -5.45 13.31 -16.61
N GLY A 262 -6.59 12.76 -16.20
CA GLY A 262 -7.90 12.92 -16.85
C GLY A 262 -8.62 14.24 -16.58
N GLY A 263 -7.91 15.26 -16.11
CA GLY A 263 -8.45 16.59 -15.81
C GLY A 263 -8.36 17.61 -16.95
N LYS A 264 -8.21 17.17 -18.19
CA LYS A 264 -8.25 18.04 -19.39
C LYS A 264 -9.48 17.73 -20.22
#